data_AF-A0A6N0BRW7-F1
#
_entry.id   AF-A0A6N0BRW7-F1
#
_cell.length_a   1.000
_cell.length_b   1.000
_cell.length_c   1.000
_cell.angle_alpha   90.00
_cell.angle_beta   90.00
_cell.angle_gamma   90.00
#
_symmetry.space_group_name_H-M   'P 1'
#
loop_
_entity.id
_entity.type
_entity.pdbx_description
1 polymer ?
#
loop_
_entity_poly.entity_id
_entity_poly.type
_entity_poly.pdbx_seq_one_letter_code
_entity_poly.pdbx_strand_id
1 'polypeptide(L)'
;MDSKKQGGHMLKNKYAIFICAAALMGSMLQAHAQRMYRCGNAYQDRPCEGAQPPGKELRDFSGSAAPANRPVADPQCARLGEEAVKIVWARESGATREQQIAANAQNQQLIDSVYYKRGSAPEIRTAIEAECMAEKQRQAAALAAAAAGAQGIPAVPPPSSQGPSANDISRFQQRQDEEIAANQEAFKKTRCADLSRQAENLRRQERAGGSSGAMSRLHELRTNLEATRRREGC
;
A
#
# COMPACT_ATOMS: atom_id res chain seq x y z
N MET A 1 6.50 -16.20 83.69
CA MET A 1 7.50 -16.74 82.74
C MET A 1 6.93 -16.45 81.36
N ASP A 2 7.18 -15.25 80.85
CA ASP A 2 6.54 -14.70 79.67
C ASP A 2 7.60 -14.37 78.63
N SER A 3 7.83 -15.30 77.69
CA SER A 3 8.69 -15.05 76.53
C SER A 3 7.87 -14.59 75.34
N LYS A 4 7.89 -13.27 75.21
CA LYS A 4 7.58 -12.37 74.11
C LYS A 4 7.80 -12.94 72.69
N LYS A 5 6.69 -12.98 71.95
CA LYS A 5 6.52 -12.76 70.50
C LYS A 5 7.41 -11.62 69.97
N GLN A 6 8.20 -11.84 68.91
CA GLN A 6 8.43 -10.87 67.81
C GLN A 6 8.96 -11.59 66.55
N GLY A 7 8.28 -11.42 65.42
CA GLY A 7 8.78 -11.90 64.13
C GLY A 7 7.75 -11.69 63.01
N GLY A 8 7.86 -10.58 62.30
CA GLY A 8 7.18 -10.43 61.00
C GLY A 8 6.82 -9.01 60.63
N HIS A 9 7.77 -8.20 60.16
CA HIS A 9 7.49 -6.98 59.38
C HIS A 9 8.76 -6.54 58.60
N MET A 10 9.23 -7.33 57.63
CA MET A 10 10.44 -7.01 56.85
C MET A 10 10.34 -7.35 55.35
N LEU A 11 9.14 -7.31 54.74
CA LEU A 11 8.98 -7.58 53.29
C LEU A 11 8.19 -6.55 52.48
N LYS A 12 7.62 -5.50 53.09
CA LYS A 12 6.74 -4.55 52.36
C LYS A 12 7.44 -3.32 51.78
N ASN A 13 8.74 -3.12 52.04
CA ASN A 13 9.42 -1.84 51.75
C ASN A 13 10.34 -1.82 50.51
N LYS A 14 10.41 -2.92 49.73
CA LYS A 14 11.26 -2.98 48.52
C LYS A 14 10.51 -2.71 47.21
N TYR A 15 9.17 -2.74 47.20
CA TYR A 15 8.36 -2.51 46.00
C TYR A 15 7.93 -1.06 45.79
N ALA A 16 8.05 -0.19 46.80
CA ALA A 16 7.70 1.24 46.69
C ALA A 16 8.74 2.05 45.89
N ILE A 17 10.02 1.64 45.88
CA ILE A 17 11.08 2.39 45.20
C ILE A 17 11.12 2.10 43.69
N PHE A 18 10.70 0.90 43.26
CA PHE A 18 10.73 0.53 41.84
C PHE A 18 9.57 1.12 41.02
N ILE A 19 8.47 1.53 41.66
CA ILE A 19 7.30 2.10 40.96
C ILE A 19 7.51 3.58 40.60
N CYS A 20 8.34 4.33 41.34
CA CYS A 20 8.59 5.74 41.03
C CYS A 20 9.59 5.98 39.87
N ALA A 21 10.43 5.00 39.51
CA ALA A 21 11.40 5.17 38.43
C ALA A 21 10.80 5.00 37.02
N ALA A 22 9.65 4.34 36.88
CA ALA A 22 8.98 4.14 35.59
C ALA A 22 8.11 5.33 35.15
N ALA A 23 7.72 6.22 36.08
CA ALA A 23 6.84 7.35 35.79
C ALA A 23 7.57 8.59 35.21
N LEU A 24 8.90 8.67 35.33
CA LEU A 24 9.68 9.84 34.90
C LEU A 24 10.29 9.75 33.50
N MET A 25 10.20 8.60 32.82
CA MET A 25 10.68 8.44 31.42
C MET A 25 9.57 8.61 30.36
N GLY A 26 8.34 8.95 30.76
CA GLY A 26 7.19 9.07 29.85
C GLY A 26 6.94 10.45 29.23
N SER A 27 7.72 11.49 29.56
CA SER A 27 7.36 12.89 29.27
C SER A 27 8.18 13.59 28.17
N MET A 28 9.06 12.91 27.44
CA MET A 28 9.98 13.55 26.46
C MET A 28 9.66 13.29 24.98
N LEU A 29 8.51 12.71 24.64
CA LEU A 29 8.10 12.52 23.24
C LEU A 29 6.85 13.33 22.90
N GLN A 30 6.90 14.64 23.17
CA GLN A 30 6.09 15.59 22.40
C GLN A 30 6.77 15.76 21.04
N ALA A 31 6.50 14.81 20.14
CA ALA A 31 6.75 15.00 18.72
C ALA A 31 5.82 16.11 18.24
N HIS A 32 6.24 17.36 18.42
CA HIS A 32 5.64 18.48 17.72
C HIS A 32 5.85 18.21 16.24
N ALA A 33 4.79 17.77 15.56
CA ALA A 33 4.77 17.68 14.12
C ALA A 33 5.15 19.06 13.55
N GLN A 34 6.41 19.22 13.17
CA GLN A 34 6.92 20.45 12.60
C GLN A 34 6.17 20.68 11.28
N ARG A 35 5.30 21.69 11.26
CA ARG A 35 4.59 22.11 10.05
C ARG A 35 5.61 22.79 9.13
N MET A 36 6.27 22.01 8.28
CA MET A 36 7.07 22.54 7.18
C MET A 36 6.16 22.99 6.04
N TYR A 37 6.30 24.24 5.61
CA TYR A 37 5.60 24.81 4.47
C TYR A 37 6.47 24.67 3.21
N ARG A 38 5.87 24.24 2.11
CA ARG A 38 6.57 24.10 0.83
C ARG A 38 6.45 25.40 0.04
N CYS A 39 7.53 26.18 0.02
CA CYS A 39 7.62 27.43 -0.72
C CYS A 39 8.41 27.20 -2.01
N GLY A 40 7.71 26.83 -3.09
CA GLY A 40 8.34 26.44 -4.35
C GLY A 40 9.13 25.13 -4.23
N ASN A 41 10.45 25.20 -4.40
CA ASN A 41 11.37 24.04 -4.31
C ASN A 41 12.06 23.88 -2.95
N ALA A 42 11.79 24.77 -1.99
CA ALA A 42 12.37 24.71 -0.64
C ALA A 42 11.30 24.47 0.42
N TYR A 43 11.67 23.77 1.49
CA TYR A 43 10.86 23.61 2.70
C TYR A 43 11.31 24.64 3.73
N GLN A 44 10.38 25.34 4.35
CA GLN A 44 10.65 26.34 5.37
C GLN A 44 9.73 26.11 6.58
N ASP A 45 10.23 26.40 7.78
CA ASP A 45 9.44 26.32 9.02
C ASP A 45 8.46 27.50 9.19
N ARG A 46 8.55 28.50 8.31
CA ARG A 46 7.69 29.68 8.31
C ARG A 46 6.78 29.67 7.08
N PRO A 47 5.54 30.18 7.20
CA PRO A 47 4.66 30.40 6.05
C PRO A 47 5.39 31.25 5.00
N CYS A 48 5.19 30.95 3.72
CA CYS A 48 5.84 31.68 2.64
C CYS A 48 5.45 33.15 2.68
N GLU A 49 6.39 34.05 2.95
CA GLU A 49 6.15 35.49 2.90
C GLU A 49 5.92 35.91 1.43
N GLY A 50 4.70 36.32 1.09
CA GLY A 50 4.42 37.08 -0.13
C GLY A 50 3.78 36.37 -1.33
N ALA A 51 3.21 35.17 -1.21
CA ALA A 51 2.47 34.54 -2.33
C ALA A 51 1.02 34.17 -1.96
N GLN A 52 0.05 34.70 -2.73
CA GLN A 52 -1.38 34.34 -2.75
C GLN A 52 -1.64 32.86 -3.07
N PRO A 53 -2.90 32.40 -2.94
CA PRO A 53 -3.65 32.13 -1.71
C PRO A 53 -3.08 30.89 -1.00
N PRO A 54 -3.50 30.55 0.23
CA PRO A 54 -3.02 29.38 0.96
C PRO A 54 -3.09 28.13 0.08
N GLY A 55 -1.95 27.75 -0.48
CA GLY A 55 -1.79 26.49 -1.20
C GLY A 55 -2.23 25.41 -0.24
N LYS A 56 -3.32 24.72 -0.62
CA LYS A 56 -3.94 23.58 0.06
C LYS A 56 -3.12 23.15 1.26
N GLU A 57 -3.56 23.54 2.46
CA GLU A 57 -3.01 22.97 3.69
C GLU A 57 -2.88 21.47 3.44
N LEU A 58 -1.65 20.95 3.50
CA LEU A 58 -1.36 19.53 3.52
C LEU A 58 -1.98 19.00 4.80
N ARG A 59 -3.30 18.85 4.76
CA ARG A 59 -4.14 18.31 5.81
C ARG A 59 -3.62 16.91 6.03
N ASP A 60 -2.98 16.76 7.17
CA ASP A 60 -2.67 15.52 7.86
C ASP A 60 -1.97 14.47 6.98
N PHE A 61 -0.64 14.40 7.09
CA PHE A 61 0.16 13.23 6.73
C PHE A 61 -0.16 12.00 7.62
N SER A 62 -1.40 11.83 8.05
CA SER A 62 -1.92 10.54 8.53
C SER A 62 -2.32 9.71 7.31
N GLY A 63 -1.35 9.00 6.73
CA GLY A 63 -1.61 7.93 5.76
C GLY A 63 -1.22 8.26 4.33
N SER A 64 -0.10 7.68 3.91
CA SER A 64 0.24 7.28 2.53
C SER A 64 -0.40 8.09 1.40
N ALA A 65 0.33 9.11 0.92
CA ALA A 65 0.08 9.69 -0.40
C ALA A 65 0.24 8.59 -1.47
N ALA A 66 -0.88 8.00 -1.88
CA ALA A 66 -0.93 7.08 -3.00
C ALA A 66 -0.64 7.86 -4.30
N PRO A 67 0.03 7.25 -5.28
CA PRO A 67 0.34 7.90 -6.55
C PRO A 67 -0.95 8.36 -7.25
N ALA A 68 -0.94 9.59 -7.76
CA ALA A 68 -2.07 10.38 -8.25
C ALA A 68 -2.80 9.85 -9.50
N ASN A 69 -2.63 8.57 -9.85
CA ASN A 69 -3.26 7.96 -11.02
C ASN A 69 -3.95 6.63 -10.68
N ARG A 70 -4.30 6.40 -9.41
CA ARG A 70 -5.17 5.29 -9.04
C ARG A 70 -6.63 5.72 -9.27
N PRO A 71 -7.45 4.93 -9.99
CA PRO A 71 -8.89 5.17 -10.03
C PRO A 71 -9.38 5.27 -8.59
N VAL A 72 -10.20 6.29 -8.30
CA VAL A 72 -10.70 6.53 -6.95
C VAL A 72 -11.53 5.30 -6.55
N ALA A 73 -10.95 4.46 -5.70
CA ALA A 73 -11.62 3.28 -5.19
C ALA A 73 -12.84 3.73 -4.38
N ASP A 74 -13.92 2.97 -4.46
CA ASP A 74 -15.09 3.18 -3.62
C ASP A 74 -14.66 3.21 -2.14
N PRO A 75 -15.19 4.12 -1.31
CA PRO A 75 -14.76 4.28 0.08
C PRO A 75 -14.99 3.04 0.95
N GLN A 76 -15.90 2.13 0.58
CA GLN A 76 -16.01 0.83 1.25
C GLN A 76 -14.87 -0.10 0.86
N CYS A 77 -14.54 -0.19 -0.43
CA CYS A 77 -13.44 -1.01 -0.90
C CYS A 77 -12.08 -0.51 -0.38
N ALA A 78 -11.87 0.80 -0.29
CA ALA A 78 -10.67 1.39 0.30
C ALA A 78 -10.50 0.98 1.79
N ARG A 79 -11.59 0.97 2.57
CA ARG A 79 -11.57 0.52 3.97
C ARG A 79 -11.22 -0.95 4.10
N LEU A 80 -11.78 -1.82 3.24
CA LEU A 80 -11.40 -3.22 3.18
C LEU A 80 -9.92 -3.41 2.83
N GLY A 81 -9.40 -2.59 1.92
CA GLY A 81 -7.97 -2.55 1.60
C GLY A 81 -7.10 -2.19 2.81
N GLU A 82 -7.52 -1.21 3.61
CA GLU A 82 -6.81 -0.83 4.85
C GLU A 82 -6.86 -1.93 5.92
N GLU A 83 -8.00 -2.61 6.07
CA GLU A 83 -8.12 -3.77 6.96
C GLU A 83 -7.24 -4.94 6.51
N ALA A 84 -7.16 -5.19 5.20
CA ALA A 84 -6.26 -6.19 4.63
C ALA A 84 -4.80 -5.91 5.00
N VAL A 85 -4.36 -4.65 4.97
CA VAL A 85 -2.99 -4.27 5.36
C VAL A 85 -2.73 -4.61 6.84
N LYS A 86 -3.69 -4.36 7.73
CA LYS A 86 -3.55 -4.73 9.16
C LYS A 86 -3.38 -6.24 9.35
N ILE A 87 -4.13 -7.04 8.59
CA ILE A 87 -4.03 -8.51 8.59
C ILE A 87 -2.67 -8.97 8.08
N VAL A 88 -2.15 -8.34 7.02
CA VAL A 88 -0.81 -8.62 6.48
C VAL A 88 0.27 -8.31 7.53
N TRP A 89 0.20 -7.17 8.20
CA TRP A 89 1.16 -6.83 9.26
C TRP A 89 1.10 -7.80 10.44
N ALA A 90 -0.11 -8.20 10.85
CA ALA A 90 -0.26 -9.22 11.89
C ALA A 90 0.34 -10.57 11.47
N ARG A 91 0.17 -10.97 10.20
CA ARG A 91 0.80 -12.17 9.62
C ARG A 91 2.32 -12.05 9.62
N GLU A 92 2.85 -10.89 9.25
CA GLU A 92 4.30 -10.60 9.25
C GLU A 92 4.88 -10.61 10.67
N SER A 93 4.11 -10.25 11.70
CA SER A 93 4.50 -10.40 13.11
C SER A 93 4.32 -11.82 13.66
N GLY A 94 3.94 -12.79 12.83
CA GLY A 94 3.82 -14.20 13.21
C GLY A 94 2.45 -14.62 13.75
N ALA A 95 1.43 -13.77 13.67
CA ALA A 95 0.06 -14.19 14.00
C ALA A 95 -0.41 -15.22 12.96
N THR A 96 -1.07 -16.29 13.40
CA THR A 96 -1.63 -17.29 12.50
C THR A 96 -3.03 -16.91 12.03
N ARG A 97 -3.50 -17.55 10.95
CA ARG A 97 -4.85 -17.38 10.41
C ARG A 97 -5.91 -17.66 11.48
N GLU A 98 -5.77 -18.75 12.20
CA GLU A 98 -6.71 -19.21 13.22
C GLU A 98 -6.78 -18.22 14.40
N GLN A 99 -5.63 -17.66 14.81
CA GLN A 99 -5.57 -16.63 15.85
C GLN A 99 -6.33 -15.36 15.42
N GLN A 100 -6.18 -14.94 14.17
CA GLN A 100 -6.87 -13.76 13.66
C GLN A 100 -8.38 -13.99 13.49
N ILE A 101 -8.81 -15.17 13.05
CA ILE A 101 -10.24 -15.54 12.97
C ILE A 101 -10.86 -15.60 14.38
N ALA A 102 -10.14 -16.15 15.36
CA ALA A 102 -10.59 -16.17 16.75
C ALA A 102 -10.72 -14.77 17.35
N ALA A 103 -9.84 -13.84 16.96
CA ALA A 103 -9.89 -12.45 17.41
C ALA A 103 -11.00 -11.63 16.72
N ASN A 104 -11.29 -11.91 15.45
CA ASN A 104 -12.33 -11.21 14.68
C ASN A 104 -13.04 -12.13 13.69
N ALA A 105 -14.10 -12.79 14.17
CA ALA A 105 -14.88 -13.74 13.37
C ALA A 105 -15.64 -13.08 12.20
N GLN A 106 -15.98 -11.78 12.30
CA GLN A 106 -16.71 -11.07 11.25
C GLN A 106 -15.86 -10.90 9.98
N ASN A 107 -14.54 -10.86 10.14
CA ASN A 107 -13.59 -10.67 9.06
C ASN A 107 -13.00 -11.98 8.52
N GLN A 108 -13.61 -13.14 8.80
CA GLN A 108 -13.09 -14.44 8.39
C GLN A 108 -12.80 -14.52 6.88
N GLN A 109 -13.73 -14.08 6.02
CA GLN A 109 -13.54 -14.09 4.57
C GLN A 109 -12.38 -13.20 4.11
N LEU A 110 -12.21 -12.05 4.74
CA LEU A 110 -11.12 -11.12 4.44
C LEU A 110 -9.77 -11.72 4.87
N ILE A 111 -9.71 -12.30 6.07
CA ILE A 111 -8.53 -13.00 6.59
C ILE A 111 -8.14 -14.13 5.63
N ASP A 112 -9.09 -14.97 5.23
CA ASP A 112 -8.85 -16.08 4.29
C ASP A 112 -8.30 -15.58 2.96
N SER A 113 -8.88 -14.51 2.42
CA SER A 113 -8.45 -13.88 1.18
C SER A 113 -7.02 -13.33 1.27
N VAL A 114 -6.66 -12.70 2.39
CA VAL A 114 -5.31 -12.18 2.62
C VAL A 114 -4.28 -13.31 2.77
N TYR A 115 -4.61 -14.39 3.47
CA TYR A 115 -3.70 -15.53 3.65
C TYR A 115 -3.49 -16.35 2.38
N TYR A 116 -4.49 -16.40 1.50
CA TYR A 116 -4.37 -17.02 0.19
C TYR A 116 -3.46 -16.23 -0.77
N LYS A 117 -3.42 -14.90 -0.63
CA LYS A 117 -2.62 -14.00 -1.47
C LYS A 117 -1.17 -13.91 -1.00
N ARG A 118 -0.26 -13.95 -1.97
CA ARG A 118 1.18 -13.68 -1.78
C ARG A 118 1.51 -12.30 -2.31
N GLY A 119 2.51 -11.66 -1.72
CA GLY A 119 2.96 -10.32 -2.10
C GLY A 119 3.16 -9.42 -0.89
N SER A 120 3.63 -8.21 -1.17
CA SER A 120 3.78 -7.13 -0.20
C SER A 120 2.42 -6.58 0.23
N ALA A 121 2.36 -5.97 1.43
CA ALA A 121 1.15 -5.31 1.92
C ALA A 121 0.45 -4.36 0.91
N PRO A 122 1.16 -3.46 0.18
CA PRO A 122 0.51 -2.61 -0.81
C PRO A 122 -0.05 -3.38 -2.02
N GLU A 123 0.58 -4.48 -2.44
CA GLU A 123 0.07 -5.32 -3.54
C GLU A 123 -1.21 -6.05 -3.12
N ILE A 124 -1.21 -6.63 -1.90
CA ILE A 124 -2.38 -7.31 -1.34
C ILE A 124 -3.54 -6.31 -1.17
N ARG A 125 -3.27 -5.10 -0.67
CA ARG A 125 -4.26 -4.03 -0.59
C ARG A 125 -4.91 -3.77 -1.94
N THR A 126 -4.09 -3.54 -2.98
CA THR A 126 -4.63 -3.26 -4.32
C THR A 126 -5.42 -4.43 -4.90
N ALA A 127 -5.03 -5.67 -4.61
CA ALA A 127 -5.75 -6.85 -5.05
C ALA A 127 -7.13 -6.97 -4.37
N ILE A 128 -7.20 -6.74 -3.06
CA ILE A 128 -8.47 -6.76 -2.30
C ILE A 128 -9.40 -5.62 -2.73
N GLU A 129 -8.87 -4.41 -2.93
CA GLU A 129 -9.63 -3.27 -3.45
C GLU A 129 -10.22 -3.59 -4.83
N ALA A 130 -9.42 -4.19 -5.73
CA ALA A 130 -9.87 -4.57 -7.07
C ALA A 130 -10.96 -5.66 -7.03
N GLU A 131 -10.82 -6.67 -6.17
CA GLU A 131 -11.82 -7.73 -6.00
C GLU A 131 -13.15 -7.20 -5.46
N CYS A 132 -13.09 -6.31 -4.47
CA CYS A 132 -14.27 -5.63 -3.94
C CYS A 132 -15.02 -4.85 -5.04
N MET A 133 -14.29 -4.09 -5.86
CA MET A 133 -14.89 -3.34 -6.96
C MET A 133 -15.49 -4.26 -8.03
N ALA A 134 -14.79 -5.34 -8.39
CA ALA A 134 -15.29 -6.32 -9.35
C ALA A 134 -16.57 -7.01 -8.85
N GLU A 135 -16.62 -7.35 -7.57
CA GLU A 135 -17.80 -7.97 -6.97
C GLU A 135 -18.99 -7.01 -6.92
N LYS A 136 -18.75 -5.73 -6.56
CA LYS A 136 -19.78 -4.68 -6.60
C LYS A 136 -20.32 -4.47 -8.02
N GLN A 137 -19.47 -4.54 -9.04
CA GLN A 137 -19.89 -4.48 -10.45
C GLN A 137 -20.75 -5.68 -10.85
N ARG A 138 -20.38 -6.90 -10.44
CA ARG A 138 -21.19 -8.11 -10.68
C ARG A 138 -22.55 -8.02 -10.01
N GLN A 139 -22.61 -7.57 -8.77
CA GLN A 139 -23.87 -7.37 -8.04
C GLN A 139 -24.75 -6.32 -8.70
N ALA A 140 -24.16 -5.18 -9.12
CA ALA A 140 -24.89 -4.16 -9.86
C ALA A 140 -25.45 -4.69 -11.18
N ALA A 141 -24.66 -5.46 -11.94
CA ALA A 141 -25.11 -6.09 -13.18
C ALA A 141 -26.23 -7.12 -12.95
N ALA A 142 -26.12 -7.94 -11.89
CA ALA A 142 -27.15 -8.91 -11.52
C ALA A 142 -28.47 -8.23 -11.13
N LEU A 143 -28.41 -7.14 -10.35
CA LEU A 143 -29.58 -6.35 -9.97
C LEU A 143 -30.21 -5.66 -11.19
N ALA A 144 -29.39 -5.13 -12.12
CA ALA A 144 -29.89 -4.54 -13.37
C ALA A 144 -30.60 -5.58 -14.24
N ALA A 145 -30.05 -6.80 -14.35
CA ALA A 145 -30.66 -7.90 -15.09
C ALA A 145 -31.99 -8.35 -14.45
N ALA A 146 -32.05 -8.45 -13.12
CA ALA A 146 -33.28 -8.78 -12.40
C ALA A 146 -34.36 -7.71 -12.57
N ALA A 147 -33.99 -6.43 -12.54
CA ALA A 147 -34.91 -5.31 -12.76
C ALA A 147 -35.48 -5.30 -14.19
N ALA A 148 -34.66 -5.61 -15.19
CA ALA A 148 -35.10 -5.72 -16.58
C ALA A 148 -36.10 -6.88 -16.79
N GLY A 149 -35.93 -8.00 -16.09
CA GLY A 149 -36.87 -9.12 -16.13
C GLY A 149 -38.22 -8.84 -15.45
N ALA A 150 -38.25 -7.99 -14.43
CA ALA A 150 -39.47 -7.66 -13.68
C ALA A 150 -40.40 -6.67 -14.40
N GLN A 151 -39.90 -5.87 -15.35
CA GLN A 151 -40.71 -4.87 -16.05
C GLN A 151 -41.60 -5.42 -17.17
N GLY A 152 -41.64 -6.75 -17.37
CA GLY A 152 -42.60 -7.38 -18.27
C GLY A 152 -42.56 -6.84 -19.70
N ILE A 153 -41.42 -6.28 -20.13
CA ILE A 153 -41.22 -5.94 -21.54
C ILE A 153 -41.32 -7.26 -22.29
N PRO A 154 -42.28 -7.41 -23.23
CA PRO A 154 -42.42 -8.63 -23.97
C PRO A 154 -41.08 -8.94 -24.61
N ALA A 155 -40.60 -10.17 -24.41
CA ALA A 155 -39.40 -10.67 -25.02
C ALA A 155 -39.46 -10.36 -26.51
N VAL A 156 -38.72 -9.32 -26.92
CA VAL A 156 -38.36 -9.16 -28.32
C VAL A 156 -37.75 -10.50 -28.69
N PRO A 157 -38.28 -11.19 -29.73
CA PRO A 157 -37.73 -12.47 -30.14
C PRO A 157 -36.22 -12.32 -30.25
N PRO A 158 -35.44 -13.27 -29.72
CA PRO A 158 -33.99 -13.16 -29.74
C PRO A 158 -33.58 -12.80 -31.17
N PRO A 159 -32.78 -11.73 -31.40
CA PRO A 159 -32.16 -11.57 -32.71
C PRO A 159 -31.49 -12.90 -32.97
N SER A 160 -31.86 -13.54 -34.08
CA SER A 160 -31.43 -14.87 -34.45
C SER A 160 -29.96 -14.99 -34.12
N SER A 161 -29.65 -15.83 -33.14
CA SER A 161 -28.33 -16.05 -32.59
C SER A 161 -27.51 -16.79 -33.65
N GLN A 162 -27.09 -16.06 -34.68
CA GLN A 162 -25.78 -16.28 -35.26
C GLN A 162 -24.80 -15.96 -34.13
N GLY A 163 -24.53 -16.97 -33.30
CA GLY A 163 -23.42 -16.90 -32.35
C GLY A 163 -22.18 -16.44 -33.10
N PRO A 164 -21.28 -15.67 -32.47
CA PRO A 164 -20.04 -15.23 -33.11
C PRO A 164 -19.40 -16.46 -33.74
N SER A 165 -19.15 -16.39 -35.05
CA SER A 165 -18.51 -17.49 -35.76
C SER A 165 -17.21 -17.81 -35.03
N ALA A 166 -16.76 -19.06 -35.02
CA ALA A 166 -15.46 -19.42 -34.41
C ALA A 166 -14.32 -18.49 -34.90
N ASN A 167 -14.44 -17.97 -36.13
CA ASN A 167 -13.54 -16.98 -36.70
C ASN A 167 -13.56 -15.60 -36.01
N ASP A 168 -14.69 -15.16 -35.46
CA ASP A 168 -14.80 -13.86 -34.76
C ASP A 168 -14.18 -13.91 -33.36
N ILE A 169 -14.30 -15.06 -32.68
CA ILE A 169 -13.70 -15.29 -31.36
C ILE A 169 -12.17 -15.31 -31.48
N SER A 170 -11.62 -16.01 -32.49
CA SER A 170 -10.18 -16.04 -32.73
C SER A 170 -9.61 -14.66 -33.10
N ARG A 171 -10.34 -13.84 -33.89
CA ARG A 171 -9.92 -12.47 -34.22
C ARG A 171 -9.98 -11.52 -33.02
N PHE A 172 -10.88 -11.75 -32.07
CA PHE A 172 -10.93 -10.98 -30.85
C PHE A 172 -9.74 -11.32 -29.93
N GLN A 173 -9.47 -12.61 -29.74
CA GLN A 173 -8.31 -13.07 -28.97
C GLN A 173 -6.99 -12.56 -29.57
N GLN A 174 -6.83 -12.64 -30.89
CA GLN A 174 -5.63 -12.17 -31.56
C GLN A 174 -5.40 -10.66 -31.35
N ARG A 175 -6.45 -9.84 -31.41
CA ARG A 175 -6.35 -8.39 -31.12
C ARG A 175 -6.00 -8.12 -29.67
N GLN A 176 -6.56 -8.90 -28.75
CA GLN A 176 -6.28 -8.77 -27.33
C GLN A 176 -4.83 -9.16 -27.00
N ASP A 177 -4.32 -10.23 -27.60
CA ASP A 177 -2.92 -10.66 -27.43
C ASP A 177 -1.94 -9.63 -28.02
N GLU A 178 -2.27 -9.06 -29.18
CA GLU A 178 -1.48 -7.99 -29.82
C GLU A 178 -1.46 -6.71 -28.96
N GLU A 179 -2.61 -6.33 -28.39
CA GLU A 179 -2.70 -5.19 -27.46
C GLU A 179 -1.90 -5.44 -26.17
N ILE A 180 -1.96 -6.65 -25.62
CA ILE A 180 -1.17 -7.04 -24.44
C ILE A 180 0.32 -6.98 -24.77
N ALA A 181 0.75 -7.50 -25.92
CA ALA A 181 2.14 -7.44 -26.37
C ALA A 181 2.61 -5.99 -26.56
N ALA A 182 1.82 -5.15 -27.22
CA ALA A 182 2.12 -3.73 -27.41
C ALA A 182 2.26 -2.98 -26.07
N ASN A 183 1.37 -3.26 -25.12
CA ASN A 183 1.42 -2.67 -23.78
C ASN A 183 2.65 -3.13 -22.99
N GLN A 184 3.02 -4.41 -23.10
CA GLN A 184 4.25 -4.93 -22.47
C GLN A 184 5.50 -4.29 -23.05
N GLU A 185 5.57 -4.10 -24.37
CA GLU A 185 6.68 -3.40 -25.02
C GLU A 185 6.77 -1.94 -24.58
N ALA A 186 5.64 -1.24 -24.50
CA ALA A 186 5.60 0.15 -24.05
C ALA A 186 6.07 0.29 -22.59
N PHE A 187 5.64 -0.64 -21.73
CA PHE A 187 6.10 -0.70 -20.34
C PHE A 187 7.60 -0.97 -20.25
N LYS A 188 8.11 -1.94 -21.01
CA LYS A 188 9.54 -2.27 -21.08
C LYS A 188 10.36 -1.07 -21.53
N LYS A 189 9.95 -0.37 -22.59
CA LYS A 189 10.62 0.84 -23.09
C LYS A 189 10.68 1.92 -22.01
N THR A 190 9.57 2.16 -21.31
CA THR A 190 9.51 3.14 -20.21
C THR A 190 10.45 2.78 -19.07
N ARG A 191 10.49 1.50 -18.67
CA ARG A 191 11.38 1.00 -17.63
C ARG A 191 12.86 1.12 -18.02
N CYS A 192 13.21 0.77 -19.25
CA CYS A 192 14.56 0.92 -19.78
C CYS A 192 15.01 2.39 -19.85
N ALA A 193 14.10 3.30 -20.23
CA ALA A 193 14.36 4.74 -20.23
C ALA A 193 14.62 5.25 -18.81
N ASP A 194 13.86 4.75 -17.81
CA ASP A 194 14.05 5.15 -16.42
C ASP A 194 15.40 4.69 -15.86
N LEU A 195 15.77 3.43 -16.06
CA LEU A 195 17.08 2.90 -15.69
C LEU A 195 18.22 3.70 -16.36
N SER A 196 18.05 4.08 -17.62
CA SER A 196 19.04 4.90 -18.32
C SER A 196 19.22 6.28 -17.70
N ARG A 197 18.12 6.95 -17.31
CA ARG A 197 18.17 8.24 -16.59
C ARG A 197 18.85 8.10 -15.22
N GLN A 198 18.58 7.02 -14.50
CA GLN A 198 19.23 6.75 -13.22
C GLN A 198 20.75 6.53 -13.39
N ALA A 199 21.17 5.79 -14.42
CA ALA A 199 22.60 5.61 -14.74
C ALA A 199 23.30 6.95 -15.05
N GLU A 200 22.66 7.83 -15.83
CA GLU A 200 23.18 9.16 -16.13
C GLU A 200 23.27 10.05 -14.89
N ASN A 201 22.29 9.97 -13.99
CA ASN A 201 22.32 10.67 -12.71
C ASN A 201 23.50 10.22 -11.84
N LEU A 202 23.76 8.92 -11.75
CA LEU A 202 24.92 8.39 -11.04
C LEU A 202 26.24 8.89 -11.68
N ARG A 203 26.35 8.88 -13.00
CA ARG A 203 27.52 9.44 -13.71
C ARG A 203 27.72 10.93 -13.44
N ARG A 204 26.64 11.71 -13.34
CA ARG A 204 26.71 13.13 -12.95
C ARG A 204 27.22 13.30 -11.52
N GLN A 205 26.76 12.46 -10.59
CA GLN A 205 27.24 12.46 -9.21
C GLN A 205 28.71 12.06 -9.10
N GLU A 206 29.15 11.04 -9.85
CA GLU A 206 30.57 10.65 -9.92
C GLU A 206 31.46 11.80 -10.40
N ARG A 207 31.00 12.59 -11.40
CA ARG A 207 31.76 13.76 -11.90
C ARG A 207 31.77 14.93 -10.93
N ALA A 208 30.72 15.11 -10.14
CA ALA A 208 30.68 16.14 -9.10
C ALA A 208 31.68 15.85 -7.96
N GLY A 209 32.12 14.59 -7.84
CA GLY A 209 33.07 14.16 -6.82
C GLY A 209 32.41 14.00 -5.44
N GLY A 210 33.22 13.62 -4.46
CA GLY A 210 32.77 13.40 -3.10
C GLY A 210 33.85 12.74 -2.26
N SER A 211 33.47 12.30 -1.06
CA SER A 211 34.37 11.48 -0.24
C SER A 211 34.64 10.13 -0.92
N SER A 212 35.80 9.52 -0.65
CA SER A 212 36.17 8.20 -1.20
C SER A 212 35.11 7.13 -0.93
N GLY A 213 34.52 7.14 0.27
CA GLY A 213 33.41 6.24 0.62
C GLY A 213 32.15 6.47 -0.20
N ALA A 214 31.81 7.73 -0.51
CA ALA A 214 30.67 8.05 -1.39
C ALA A 214 30.92 7.57 -2.82
N MET A 215 32.13 7.77 -3.35
CA MET A 215 32.50 7.32 -4.70
C MET A 215 32.45 5.79 -4.82
N SER A 216 32.91 5.03 -3.82
CA SER A 216 32.79 3.57 -3.83
C SER A 216 31.34 3.09 -3.85
N ARG A 217 30.46 3.74 -3.07
CA ARG A 217 29.02 3.42 -3.08
C ARG A 217 28.36 3.76 -4.42
N LEU A 218 28.69 4.90 -5.02
CA LEU A 218 28.18 5.28 -6.34
C LEU A 218 28.62 4.28 -7.41
N HIS A 219 29.86 3.82 -7.34
CA HIS A 219 30.38 2.80 -8.25
C HIS A 219 29.61 1.48 -8.13
N GLU A 220 29.37 1.00 -6.90
CA GLU A 220 28.60 -0.22 -6.64
C GLU A 220 27.13 -0.08 -7.10
N LEU A 221 26.51 1.06 -6.85
CA LEU A 221 25.16 1.34 -7.35
C LEU A 221 25.11 1.31 -8.88
N ARG A 222 26.13 1.86 -9.54
CA ARG A 222 26.22 1.87 -11.01
C ARG A 222 26.35 0.47 -11.56
N THR A 223 27.24 -0.37 -11.02
CA THR A 223 27.43 -1.75 -11.50
C THR A 223 26.17 -2.59 -11.29
N ASN A 224 25.50 -2.44 -10.14
CA ASN A 224 24.22 -3.09 -9.87
C ASN A 224 23.12 -2.65 -10.86
N LEU A 225 23.06 -1.35 -11.16
CA LEU A 225 22.07 -0.82 -12.09
C LEU A 225 22.32 -1.28 -13.53
N GLU A 226 23.59 -1.32 -13.96
CA GLU A 226 23.97 -1.89 -15.27
C GLU A 226 23.64 -3.38 -15.37
N ALA A 227 23.86 -4.15 -14.30
CA ALA A 227 23.48 -5.56 -14.26
C ALA A 227 21.96 -5.76 -14.31
N THR A 228 21.18 -4.90 -13.66
CA THR A 228 19.71 -4.90 -13.75
C THR A 228 19.25 -4.55 -15.16
N ARG A 229 19.86 -3.56 -15.81
CA ARG A 229 19.52 -3.18 -17.19
C ARG A 229 19.70 -4.35 -18.16
N ARG A 230 20.85 -5.04 -18.08
CA ARG A 230 21.14 -6.24 -18.88
C ARG A 230 20.13 -7.36 -18.63
N ARG A 231 19.75 -7.60 -17.37
CA ARG A 231 18.74 -8.63 -17.01
C ARG A 231 17.37 -8.32 -17.58
N GLU A 232 17.00 -7.05 -17.69
CA GLU A 232 15.72 -6.62 -18.27
C GLU A 232 15.75 -6.55 -19.80
N GLY A 233 16.90 -6.77 -20.44
CA GLY A 233 17.03 -6.70 -21.89
C GLY A 233 17.03 -5.27 -22.42
N CYS A 234 17.65 -4.36 -21.66
CA CYS A 234 18.24 -3.11 -22.13
C CYS A 234 19.76 -3.13 -21.87
#